data_AF-A0A3Q7ICY0-F1
#
_entry.id   AF-A0A3Q7ICY0-F1
#
_cell.length_a   1.000
_cell.length_b   1.000
_cell.length_c   1.000
_cell.angle_alpha   90.00
_cell.angle_beta   90.00
_cell.angle_gamma   90.00
#
_symmetry.space_group_name_H-M   'P 1'
#
loop_
_entity.id
_entity.type
_entity.pdbx_description
1 polymer ?
#
loop_
_entity_poly.entity_id
_entity_poly.type
_entity_poly.pdbx_seq_one_letter_code
_entity_poly.pdbx_strand_id
1 'polypeptide(L)'
;MSSGRYMAYSPSPSAPQSPHIAGLRSASSAIAEQEKYLSELLAERHKLGPFVPVLPHCYRLLNQAELLRVTTLLGNASVLDQNGLEHASPLASGGMFSNGGANVDRWASPFQSEISGLMHSPSTQNWLNTQSNSSGLIVKRTLRIDIPVDQYPSYNFVGRLLGPRGNSLKRVEATTECRVLIRGRGSIKDPVKEEMMRGKPGYEHLNEPLHVIVEAELPVEIIDARLLQAREILEDLLKPMDESQDFYKKQQLRELAMLNGTLREEGSQMSGSVSPFHNSLSLGMKRAKTRVDKSRKFVMASKRIQKELKDLQKDPPASCSAGPVGQDMFHWQATIMGPSDSPFSGGVFLASIHFPPDYPFKPPKVSFKTKVFHPNINSNGSICLDILKEQWSPALTVSKVLLSICSLLTDPNPDDPLVPEIAHMYKTDRPKYESTARSWTQKYAMG
;
A
#
# COMPACT_ATOMS: atom_id res chain seq x y z
N MET A 1 -28.88 78.11 42.47
CA MET A 1 -27.94 77.63 41.43
C MET A 1 -26.84 76.88 42.17
N SER A 2 -26.93 75.55 42.22
CA SER A 2 -26.12 74.70 43.11
C SER A 2 -25.35 73.70 42.25
N SER A 3 -24.02 73.82 42.24
CA SER A 3 -23.12 72.96 41.47
C SER A 3 -22.65 71.79 42.33
N GLY A 4 -23.16 70.59 42.00
CA GLY A 4 -22.91 69.35 42.72
C GLY A 4 -21.61 68.63 42.29
N ARG A 5 -20.92 68.10 43.29
CA ARG A 5 -19.75 67.22 43.21
C ARG A 5 -20.13 65.87 42.57
N TYR A 6 -19.27 65.32 41.70
CA TYR A 6 -19.40 63.94 41.23
C TYR A 6 -18.20 63.07 41.64
N MET A 7 -18.55 61.91 42.23
CA MET A 7 -17.71 60.78 42.59
C MET A 7 -17.20 60.05 41.34
N ALA A 8 -15.98 59.54 41.39
CA ALA A 8 -15.41 58.66 40.38
C ALA A 8 -15.36 57.21 40.90
N TYR A 9 -16.08 56.29 40.26
CA TYR A 9 -15.82 54.84 40.28
C TYR A 9 -16.44 54.15 39.06
N SER A 10 -15.59 53.38 38.35
CA SER A 10 -15.77 52.24 37.42
C SER A 10 -16.84 52.24 36.31
N PRO A 11 -16.48 51.72 35.12
CA PRO A 11 -16.96 50.35 34.79
C PRO A 11 -15.93 49.46 34.06
N SER A 12 -16.09 48.14 34.23
CA SER A 12 -15.53 47.06 33.39
C SER A 12 -16.58 46.65 32.32
N PRO A 13 -16.31 45.67 31.42
CA PRO A 13 -15.14 45.42 30.58
C PRO A 13 -15.52 45.39 29.08
N SER A 14 -14.63 45.81 28.19
CA SER A 14 -14.77 45.57 26.75
C SER A 14 -13.43 45.14 26.16
N ALA A 15 -13.45 43.94 25.57
CA ALA A 15 -12.52 43.36 24.59
C ALA A 15 -11.03 43.25 24.96
N PRO A 16 -10.43 42.03 24.95
CA PRO A 16 -8.98 41.91 25.06
C PRO A 16 -8.33 42.40 23.76
N GLN A 17 -7.53 43.46 23.89
CA GLN A 17 -6.49 43.81 22.94
C GLN A 17 -5.45 42.69 22.87
N SER A 18 -4.99 42.44 21.65
CA SER A 18 -3.92 41.52 21.27
C SER A 18 -2.70 41.61 22.20
N PRO A 19 -2.12 40.49 22.66
CA PRO A 19 -0.81 40.53 23.26
C PRO A 19 0.24 40.62 22.14
N HIS A 20 0.94 41.75 22.14
CA HIS A 20 2.28 41.86 21.60
C HIS A 20 3.13 40.66 22.05
N ILE A 21 3.60 39.86 21.09
CA ILE A 21 4.63 38.86 21.33
C ILE A 21 5.98 39.58 21.27
N ALA A 22 6.57 39.83 22.43
CA ALA A 22 8.00 40.05 22.57
C ALA A 22 8.58 38.85 23.33
N GLY A 23 9.31 38.02 22.61
CA GLY A 23 10.04 36.89 23.14
C GLY A 23 10.82 36.28 22.00
N LEU A 24 12.09 36.67 21.86
CA LEU A 24 13.07 36.02 21.00
C LEU A 24 13.05 34.51 21.30
N ARG A 25 12.29 33.75 20.50
CA ARG A 25 12.51 32.31 20.39
C ARG A 25 13.91 32.16 19.80
N SER A 26 14.81 31.55 20.56
CA SER A 26 16.12 31.17 20.04
C SER A 26 15.91 30.42 18.71
N ALA A 27 16.68 30.72 17.67
CA ALA A 27 16.61 30.02 16.39
C ALA A 27 16.68 28.49 16.59
N SER A 28 17.41 28.04 17.62
CA SER A 28 17.46 26.63 18.04
C SER A 28 16.13 26.04 18.50
N SER A 29 15.27 26.83 19.17
CA SER A 29 13.94 26.38 19.61
C SER A 29 12.94 26.25 18.45
N ALA A 30 13.03 27.14 17.46
CA ALA A 30 12.21 27.07 16.25
C ALA A 30 12.62 25.90 15.35
N ILE A 31 13.92 25.61 15.26
CA ILE A 31 14.44 24.44 14.54
C ILE A 31 14.00 23.14 15.23
N ALA A 32 14.09 23.06 16.57
CA ALA A 32 13.65 21.89 17.32
C ALA A 32 12.12 21.65 17.22
N GLU A 33 11.30 22.70 17.21
CA GLU A 33 9.85 22.59 16.96
C GLU A 33 9.56 22.09 15.52
N GLN A 34 10.34 22.55 14.54
CA GLN A 34 10.20 22.15 13.14
C GLN A 34 10.69 20.70 12.88
N GLU A 35 11.73 20.23 13.58
CA GLU A 35 12.20 18.83 13.56
C GLU A 35 11.19 17.88 14.20
N LYS A 36 10.56 18.30 15.30
CA LYS A 36 9.48 17.56 15.94
C LYS A 36 8.27 17.44 15.01
N TYR A 37 7.88 18.53 14.36
CA TYR A 37 6.80 18.55 13.39
C TYR A 37 7.09 17.65 12.17
N LEU A 38 8.33 17.67 11.64
CA LEU A 38 8.75 16.76 10.58
C LEU A 38 8.65 15.28 10.99
N SER A 39 9.00 14.97 12.24
CA SER A 39 8.91 13.61 12.79
C SER A 39 7.45 13.14 12.89
N GLU A 40 6.54 14.03 13.27
CA GLU A 40 5.09 13.76 13.30
C GLU A 40 4.54 13.53 11.88
N LEU A 41 4.93 14.36 10.90
CA LEU A 41 4.54 14.20 9.49
C LEU A 41 5.05 12.88 8.88
N LEU A 42 6.28 12.46 9.22
CA LEU A 42 6.83 11.17 8.79
C LEU A 42 6.08 9.99 9.42
N ALA A 43 5.67 10.10 10.67
CA ALA A 43 4.84 9.09 11.33
C ALA A 43 3.44 9.01 10.71
N GLU A 44 2.82 10.13 10.35
CA GLU A 44 1.55 10.16 9.61
C GLU A 44 1.69 9.59 8.20
N ARG A 45 2.79 9.86 7.51
CA ARG A 45 3.10 9.25 6.21
C ARG A 45 3.17 7.73 6.31
N HIS A 46 3.81 7.20 7.35
CA HIS A 46 3.87 5.75 7.58
C HIS A 46 2.47 5.15 7.86
N LYS A 47 1.62 5.88 8.58
CA LYS A 47 0.22 5.48 8.83
C LYS A 47 -0.65 5.53 7.57
N LEU A 48 -0.38 6.48 6.66
CA LEU A 48 -1.08 6.65 5.38
C LEU A 48 -0.56 5.75 4.27
N GLY A 49 0.65 5.20 4.39
CA GLY A 49 1.27 4.30 3.41
C GLY A 49 0.35 3.15 2.95
N PRO A 50 -0.33 2.43 3.86
CA PRO A 50 -1.30 1.39 3.49
C PRO A 50 -2.57 1.90 2.78
N PHE A 51 -2.83 3.22 2.81
CA PHE A 51 -4.03 3.86 2.28
C PHE A 51 -3.77 4.73 1.05
N VAL A 52 -2.53 4.74 0.53
CA VAL A 52 -2.15 5.45 -0.71
C VAL A 52 -3.10 5.19 -1.88
N PRO A 53 -3.62 3.96 -2.10
CA PRO A 53 -4.58 3.69 -3.18
C PRO A 53 -5.97 4.29 -2.95
N VAL A 54 -6.34 4.56 -1.69
CA VAL A 54 -7.69 5.01 -1.29
C VAL A 54 -7.72 6.52 -1.04
N LEU A 55 -6.61 7.12 -0.60
CA LEU A 55 -6.47 8.55 -0.31
C LEU A 55 -5.27 9.16 -1.07
N PRO A 56 -5.22 9.06 -2.42
CA PRO A 56 -4.07 9.52 -3.20
C PRO A 56 -3.85 11.04 -3.09
N HIS A 57 -4.93 11.80 -2.87
CA HIS A 57 -4.87 13.26 -2.70
C HIS A 57 -4.24 13.64 -1.35
N CYS A 58 -4.63 12.99 -0.25
CA CYS A 58 -4.05 13.23 1.07
C CYS A 58 -2.58 12.82 1.13
N TYR A 59 -2.23 11.67 0.55
CA TYR A 59 -0.83 11.23 0.48
C TYR A 59 0.04 12.15 -0.38
N ARG A 60 -0.51 12.69 -1.47
CA ARG A 60 0.17 13.66 -2.32
C ARG A 60 0.35 15.02 -1.64
N LEU A 61 -0.67 15.54 -0.95
CA LEU A 61 -0.56 16.80 -0.19
C LEU A 61 0.50 16.67 0.92
N LEU A 62 0.52 15.54 1.63
CA LEU A 62 1.51 15.29 2.66
C LEU A 62 2.93 15.22 2.09
N ASN A 63 3.16 14.51 0.98
CA ASN A 63 4.51 14.36 0.41
C ASN A 63 4.98 15.57 -0.41
N GLN A 64 4.13 16.12 -1.30
CA GLN A 64 4.53 17.16 -2.25
C GLN A 64 4.39 18.58 -1.72
N ALA A 65 3.44 18.84 -0.80
CA ALA A 65 3.24 20.18 -0.26
C ALA A 65 3.94 20.32 1.11
N GLU A 66 3.58 19.50 2.09
CA GLU A 66 3.99 19.78 3.47
C GLU A 66 5.37 19.22 3.83
N LEU A 67 5.67 17.96 3.50
CA LEU A 67 6.96 17.35 3.79
C LEU A 67 8.09 18.03 3.00
N LEU A 68 7.88 18.29 1.70
CA LEU A 68 8.83 19.06 0.88
C LEU A 68 9.03 20.49 1.42
N ARG A 69 7.95 21.21 1.77
CA ARG A 69 8.04 22.57 2.34
C ARG A 69 8.82 22.57 3.66
N VAL A 70 8.53 21.64 4.56
CA VAL A 70 9.18 21.53 5.87
C VAL A 70 10.65 21.13 5.73
N THR A 71 10.98 20.19 4.84
CA THR A 71 12.37 19.79 4.56
C THR A 71 13.17 20.90 3.87
N THR A 72 12.57 21.65 2.94
CA THR A 72 13.22 22.82 2.32
C THR A 72 13.43 23.96 3.33
N LEU A 73 12.48 24.19 4.24
CA LEU A 73 12.64 25.15 5.34
C LEU A 73 13.76 24.76 6.31
N LEU A 74 13.90 23.47 6.65
CA LEU A 74 15.00 22.96 7.48
C LEU A 74 16.36 23.05 6.75
N GLY A 75 16.38 22.72 5.45
CA GLY A 75 17.56 22.85 4.60
C GLY A 75 18.02 24.30 4.48
N ASN A 76 17.09 25.25 4.28
CA ASN A 76 17.42 26.67 4.22
C ASN A 76 17.83 27.25 5.59
N ALA A 77 17.28 26.73 6.70
CA ALA A 77 17.72 27.11 8.05
C ALA A 77 19.17 26.68 8.33
N SER A 78 19.60 25.52 7.82
CA SER A 78 21.00 25.07 7.91
C SER A 78 21.98 25.88 7.03
N VAL A 79 21.47 26.54 5.99
CA VAL A 79 22.24 27.46 5.12
C VAL A 79 22.36 28.86 5.74
N LEU A 80 21.39 29.27 6.57
CA LEU A 80 21.42 30.56 7.27
C LEU A 80 22.36 30.60 8.49
N ASP A 81 22.94 29.47 8.90
CA ASP A 81 23.88 29.41 10.04
C ASP A 81 25.35 29.60 9.61
N GLN A 82 25.63 29.88 8.33
CA GLN A 82 26.94 30.33 7.89
C GLN A 82 26.86 31.62 7.07
N ASN A 83 27.45 32.66 7.67
CA ASN A 83 27.84 33.97 7.13
C ASN A 83 26.88 35.14 7.41
N GLY A 84 27.11 35.78 8.56
CA GLY A 84 27.02 37.23 8.65
C GLY A 84 28.27 37.88 8.06
N LEU A 85 28.12 38.67 6.99
CA LEU A 85 28.73 39.99 6.87
C LEU A 85 28.06 40.77 5.71
N GLU A 86 27.31 41.80 6.09
CA GLU A 86 27.24 43.14 5.48
C GLU A 86 26.89 43.32 3.98
N HIS A 87 25.71 43.95 3.76
CA HIS A 87 25.38 44.96 2.73
C HIS A 87 25.47 44.57 1.23
N ALA A 88 24.55 44.93 0.34
CA ALA A 88 23.41 45.85 0.35
C ALA A 88 22.44 45.45 -0.79
N SER A 89 21.16 45.78 -0.64
CA SER A 89 20.21 45.80 -1.77
C SER A 89 20.56 46.92 -2.77
N PRO A 90 20.18 46.77 -4.04
CA PRO A 90 19.29 47.79 -4.59
C PRO A 90 18.17 47.21 -5.46
N LEU A 91 16.95 47.67 -5.18
CA LEU A 91 15.90 47.83 -6.18
C LEU A 91 16.17 49.12 -6.98
N ALA A 92 15.64 49.14 -8.20
CA ALA A 92 15.39 50.28 -9.10
C ALA A 92 16.41 50.54 -10.23
N SER A 93 15.95 50.21 -11.45
CA SER A 93 16.11 50.89 -12.77
C SER A 93 15.92 49.80 -13.84
N GLY A 94 14.95 49.77 -14.74
CA GLY A 94 14.27 50.85 -15.47
C GLY A 94 14.65 50.74 -16.95
N GLY A 95 13.70 50.43 -17.84
CA GLY A 95 13.83 50.46 -19.31
C GLY A 95 13.78 49.08 -19.99
N MET A 96 12.65 48.61 -20.51
CA MET A 96 12.10 48.83 -21.87
C MET A 96 13.02 48.36 -23.03
N PHE A 97 12.66 47.29 -23.74
CA PHE A 97 12.05 47.31 -25.09
C PHE A 97 11.83 45.89 -25.70
N SER A 98 10.58 45.66 -26.11
CA SER A 98 10.00 44.98 -27.29
C SER A 98 10.40 43.59 -27.82
N ASN A 99 9.34 42.76 -27.97
CA ASN A 99 8.87 41.96 -29.13
C ASN A 99 9.92 41.39 -30.10
N GLY A 100 9.92 40.11 -30.46
CA GLY A 100 8.76 39.30 -30.86
C GLY A 100 8.91 38.97 -32.35
N GLY A 101 8.93 37.68 -32.70
CA GLY A 101 9.06 37.26 -34.10
C GLY A 101 9.32 35.78 -34.24
N ALA A 102 8.25 35.01 -34.44
CA ALA A 102 8.29 33.64 -34.89
C ALA A 102 8.74 33.58 -36.36
N ASN A 103 9.53 32.58 -36.73
CA ASN A 103 9.27 31.88 -37.99
C ASN A 103 9.77 30.43 -38.01
N VAL A 104 9.07 29.66 -38.82
CA VAL A 104 8.95 28.20 -38.88
C VAL A 104 9.87 27.59 -39.96
N ASP A 105 9.87 26.25 -40.02
CA ASP A 105 10.32 25.37 -41.12
C ASP A 105 11.85 25.10 -41.24
N ARG A 106 12.36 23.92 -41.65
CA ARG A 106 11.84 22.59 -42.04
C ARG A 106 13.02 21.82 -42.66
N TRP A 107 13.00 20.48 -42.55
CA TRP A 107 13.84 19.48 -43.26
C TRP A 107 15.33 19.46 -42.94
N ALA A 108 16.08 18.38 -43.14
CA ALA A 108 15.91 16.93 -43.21
C ALA A 108 17.37 16.42 -43.30
N SER A 109 17.64 15.24 -42.75
CA SER A 109 18.89 14.46 -42.85
C SER A 109 19.35 14.29 -44.33
N PRO A 110 20.57 13.77 -44.68
CA PRO A 110 21.16 12.57 -44.07
C PRO A 110 22.70 12.38 -44.11
N PHE A 111 23.15 11.38 -43.33
CA PHE A 111 24.26 10.43 -43.58
C PHE A 111 25.67 10.93 -43.94
N GLN A 112 26.66 10.50 -43.15
CA GLN A 112 27.80 9.63 -43.50
C GLN A 112 28.74 9.53 -42.26
N SER A 113 28.90 8.36 -41.62
CA SER A 113 29.96 7.33 -41.86
C SER A 113 31.37 7.92 -41.83
N GLU A 114 32.41 7.40 -41.18
CA GLU A 114 32.74 6.19 -40.43
C GLU A 114 34.23 6.38 -39.97
N ILE A 115 34.78 5.43 -39.18
CA ILE A 115 36.22 5.11 -39.01
C ILE A 115 37.02 5.77 -37.86
N SER A 116 37.05 5.03 -36.75
CA SER A 116 38.20 4.38 -36.06
C SER A 116 39.65 4.89 -36.18
N GLY A 117 40.33 4.91 -35.01
CA GLY A 117 41.79 4.71 -34.85
C GLY A 117 42.40 5.56 -33.72
N LEU A 118 42.52 5.06 -32.47
CA LEU A 118 43.65 4.35 -31.85
C LEU A 118 44.83 5.23 -31.35
N MET A 119 45.06 5.10 -30.03
CA MET A 119 46.30 5.28 -29.22
C MET A 119 46.82 6.71 -28.94
N HIS A 120 46.85 7.10 -27.65
CA HIS A 120 48.06 7.17 -26.80
C HIS A 120 47.76 7.86 -25.44
N SER A 121 48.24 7.25 -24.35
CA SER A 121 48.54 7.88 -23.04
C SER A 121 50.08 7.98 -22.92
N PRO A 122 50.72 8.78 -22.03
CA PRO A 122 50.32 8.96 -20.61
C PRO A 122 50.61 10.32 -19.93
N SER A 123 50.11 10.41 -18.68
CA SER A 123 50.59 11.15 -17.48
C SER A 123 50.60 12.68 -17.42
N THR A 124 49.76 13.25 -16.54
CA THR A 124 50.18 13.86 -15.25
C THR A 124 48.98 14.39 -14.44
N GLN A 125 49.05 14.20 -13.11
CA GLN A 125 48.04 14.55 -12.11
C GLN A 125 47.75 16.04 -12.02
N ASN A 126 46.47 16.41 -11.90
CA ASN A 126 46.05 17.39 -10.90
C ASN A 126 44.57 17.21 -10.53
N TRP A 127 44.34 17.06 -9.22
CA TRP A 127 43.03 17.04 -8.59
C TRP A 127 42.48 18.46 -8.56
N LEU A 128 41.30 18.69 -9.13
CA LEU A 128 40.19 19.46 -8.54
C LEU A 128 39.03 19.48 -9.54
N ASN A 129 37.89 18.95 -9.12
CA ASN A 129 36.55 19.33 -9.54
C ASN A 129 36.21 19.30 -11.06
N THR A 130 35.65 18.18 -11.52
CA THR A 130 34.68 18.20 -12.62
C THR A 130 33.60 17.15 -12.36
N GLN A 131 32.36 17.57 -12.49
CA GLN A 131 31.16 16.73 -12.45
C GLN A 131 31.37 15.50 -13.32
N SER A 132 31.40 14.32 -12.69
CA SER A 132 31.29 13.07 -13.40
C SER A 132 29.90 13.05 -14.05
N ASN A 133 29.85 13.29 -15.35
CA ASN A 133 28.80 12.77 -16.21
C ASN A 133 28.82 11.25 -16.01
N SER A 134 27.93 10.74 -15.16
CA SER A 134 27.67 9.32 -15.06
C SER A 134 27.19 8.88 -16.45
N SER A 135 28.02 8.13 -17.15
CA SER A 135 27.61 7.41 -18.35
C SER A 135 26.44 6.52 -17.94
N GLY A 136 25.21 6.92 -18.26
CA GLY A 136 23.99 6.13 -18.00
C GLY A 136 23.92 4.84 -18.82
N LEU A 137 25.06 4.18 -19.08
CA LEU A 137 25.16 2.94 -19.83
C LEU A 137 24.61 1.82 -18.94
N ILE A 138 23.36 1.48 -19.19
CA ILE A 138 22.70 0.33 -18.57
C ILE A 138 23.25 -0.94 -19.21
N VAL A 139 23.72 -1.86 -18.37
CA VAL A 139 24.23 -3.16 -18.81
C VAL A 139 23.44 -4.27 -18.12
N LYS A 140 23.26 -5.39 -18.81
CA LYS A 140 22.71 -6.61 -18.22
C LYS A 140 23.85 -7.53 -17.79
N ARG A 141 23.88 -7.92 -16.52
CA ARG A 141 24.83 -8.92 -15.99
C ARG A 141 24.08 -10.04 -15.28
N THR A 142 24.73 -11.20 -15.22
CA THR A 142 24.16 -12.41 -14.65
C THR A 142 25.22 -13.13 -13.83
N LEU A 143 24.82 -13.62 -12.66
CA LEU A 143 25.65 -14.36 -11.72
C LEU A 143 24.97 -15.69 -11.40
N ARG A 144 25.75 -16.77 -11.37
CA ARG A 144 25.29 -18.12 -11.01
C ARG A 144 25.83 -18.51 -9.64
N ILE A 145 24.97 -19.10 -8.81
CA ILE A 145 25.30 -19.63 -7.48
C ILE A 145 24.85 -21.08 -7.44
N ASP A 146 25.77 -22.03 -7.27
CA ASP A 146 25.42 -23.45 -7.18
C ASP A 146 24.90 -23.81 -5.78
N ILE A 147 23.90 -24.68 -5.72
CA ILE A 147 23.31 -25.14 -4.44
C ILE A 147 23.95 -26.48 -4.05
N PRO A 148 24.52 -26.62 -2.84
CA PRO A 148 25.26 -27.82 -2.43
C PRO A 148 24.33 -28.99 -2.02
N VAL A 149 23.42 -29.39 -2.92
CA VAL A 149 22.46 -30.49 -2.70
C VAL A 149 23.15 -31.83 -2.49
N ASP A 150 24.29 -32.07 -3.16
CA ASP A 150 25.03 -33.33 -3.04
C ASP A 150 25.69 -33.49 -1.67
N GLN A 151 26.08 -32.37 -1.04
CA GLN A 151 26.67 -32.36 0.30
C GLN A 151 25.60 -32.49 1.39
N TYR A 152 24.38 -32.00 1.13
CA TYR A 152 23.26 -32.01 2.09
C TYR A 152 21.93 -32.47 1.44
N PRO A 153 21.78 -33.75 1.07
CA PRO A 153 20.63 -34.22 0.29
C PRO A 153 19.27 -34.12 1.01
N SER A 154 19.28 -34.13 2.35
CA SER A 154 18.07 -34.02 3.18
C SER A 154 17.65 -32.58 3.46
N TYR A 155 18.47 -31.59 3.08
CA TYR A 155 18.22 -30.18 3.40
C TYR A 155 17.42 -29.48 2.30
N ASN A 156 16.32 -28.82 2.69
CA ASN A 156 15.43 -28.15 1.75
C ASN A 156 15.86 -26.71 1.46
N PHE A 157 16.89 -26.54 0.62
CA PHE A 157 17.40 -25.22 0.21
C PHE A 157 16.34 -24.38 -0.50
N VAL A 158 15.59 -24.96 -1.44
CA VAL A 158 14.57 -24.23 -2.23
C VAL A 158 13.47 -23.66 -1.33
N GLY A 159 13.00 -24.44 -0.36
CA GLY A 159 12.00 -23.99 0.62
C GLY A 159 12.52 -22.84 1.50
N ARG A 160 13.78 -22.91 1.92
CA ARG A 160 14.44 -21.87 2.72
C ARG A 160 14.63 -20.58 1.93
N LEU A 161 15.06 -20.66 0.66
CA LEU A 161 15.24 -19.50 -0.22
C LEU A 161 13.92 -18.82 -0.54
N LEU A 162 12.90 -19.59 -0.95
CA LEU A 162 11.59 -19.04 -1.29
C LEU A 162 10.88 -18.48 -0.05
N GLY A 163 10.92 -19.24 1.05
CA GLY A 163 10.14 -18.95 2.24
C GLY A 163 8.63 -18.95 2.00
N PRO A 164 7.85 -18.42 2.95
CA PRO A 164 6.40 -18.44 2.92
C PRO A 164 5.86 -17.70 1.69
N ARG A 165 5.15 -18.41 0.80
CA ARG A 165 4.60 -17.86 -0.46
C ARG A 165 5.64 -17.17 -1.38
N GLY A 166 6.93 -17.48 -1.24
CA GLY A 166 7.99 -16.82 -2.00
C GLY A 166 8.42 -15.46 -1.44
N ASN A 167 7.90 -15.05 -0.28
CA ASN A 167 8.17 -13.73 0.30
C ASN A 167 9.64 -13.51 0.64
N SER A 168 10.37 -14.55 1.04
CA SER A 168 11.78 -14.39 1.41
C SER A 168 12.62 -14.04 0.19
N LEU A 169 12.43 -14.76 -0.91
CA LEU A 169 13.08 -14.45 -2.18
C LEU A 169 12.69 -13.06 -2.70
N LYS A 170 11.40 -12.70 -2.64
CA LYS A 170 10.94 -11.36 -3.04
C LYS A 170 11.58 -10.23 -2.24
N ARG A 171 11.88 -10.44 -0.95
CA ARG A 171 12.61 -9.45 -0.14
C ARG A 171 14.05 -9.29 -0.65
N VAL A 172 14.73 -10.39 -0.99
CA VAL A 172 16.08 -10.33 -1.58
C VAL A 172 16.04 -9.54 -2.89
N GLU A 173 15.07 -9.82 -3.77
CA GLU A 173 14.90 -9.09 -5.03
C GLU A 173 14.63 -7.60 -4.80
N ALA A 174 13.74 -7.26 -3.88
CA ALA A 174 13.40 -5.86 -3.58
C ALA A 174 14.56 -5.07 -2.94
N THR A 175 15.40 -5.71 -2.13
CA THR A 175 16.55 -5.06 -1.48
C THR A 175 17.72 -4.86 -2.44
N THR A 176 17.94 -5.81 -3.35
CA THR A 176 19.12 -5.83 -4.23
C THR A 176 18.84 -5.26 -5.62
N GLU A 177 17.57 -5.04 -5.97
CA GLU A 177 17.13 -4.67 -7.32
C GLU A 177 17.57 -5.69 -8.39
N CYS A 178 17.87 -6.92 -7.95
CA CYS A 178 18.20 -8.04 -8.81
C CYS A 178 17.00 -8.98 -8.95
N ARG A 179 16.90 -9.66 -10.09
CA ARG A 179 15.94 -10.75 -10.29
C ARG A 179 16.60 -12.08 -9.98
N VAL A 180 15.93 -12.92 -9.20
CA VAL A 180 16.48 -14.19 -8.71
C VAL A 180 15.66 -15.37 -9.23
N LEU A 181 16.34 -16.31 -9.89
CA LEU A 181 15.74 -17.43 -10.60
C LEU A 181 16.31 -18.75 -10.08
N ILE A 182 15.47 -19.62 -9.52
CA ILE A 182 15.86 -20.98 -9.14
C ILE A 182 15.74 -21.89 -10.37
N ARG A 183 16.84 -22.54 -10.76
CA ARG A 183 16.97 -23.35 -11.97
C ARG A 183 17.72 -24.66 -11.65
N GLY A 184 17.86 -25.54 -12.64
CA GLY A 184 18.42 -26.87 -12.40
C GLY A 184 17.38 -27.94 -12.04
N ARG A 185 17.88 -29.17 -11.89
CA ARG A 185 17.14 -30.36 -11.44
C ARG A 185 16.61 -30.18 -10.01
N GLY A 186 15.34 -30.48 -9.78
CA GLY A 186 14.67 -30.31 -8.50
C GLY A 186 14.14 -28.90 -8.23
N SER A 187 14.22 -28.00 -9.22
CA SER A 187 13.62 -26.66 -9.13
C SER A 187 12.09 -26.68 -9.19
N ILE A 188 11.50 -27.74 -9.77
CA ILE A 188 10.04 -27.91 -9.84
C ILE A 188 9.59 -28.83 -8.69
N LYS A 189 8.66 -28.33 -7.88
CA LYS A 189 8.16 -29.05 -6.69
C LYS A 189 7.59 -30.45 -6.98
N ASP A 190 7.04 -30.67 -8.16
CA ASP A 190 6.47 -31.94 -8.58
C ASP A 190 7.45 -32.67 -9.52
N PRO A 191 8.06 -33.79 -9.09
CA PRO A 191 9.06 -34.50 -9.86
C PRO A 191 8.50 -35.13 -11.15
N VAL A 192 7.22 -35.53 -11.16
CA VAL A 192 6.59 -36.12 -12.35
C VAL A 192 6.41 -35.04 -13.42
N LYS A 193 5.98 -33.84 -12.98
CA LYS A 193 5.87 -32.69 -13.86
C LYS A 193 7.25 -32.27 -14.37
N GLU A 194 8.28 -32.28 -13.51
CA GLU A 194 9.64 -31.93 -13.91
C GLU A 194 10.14 -32.83 -15.06
N GLU A 195 10.02 -34.15 -14.90
CA GLU A 195 10.45 -35.11 -15.92
C GLU A 195 9.70 -34.90 -17.25
N MET A 196 8.40 -34.61 -17.20
CA MET A 196 7.60 -34.31 -18.38
C MET A 196 7.99 -33.00 -19.08
N MET A 197 8.64 -32.07 -18.37
CA MET A 197 9.10 -30.81 -18.95
C MET A 197 10.56 -30.86 -19.41
N ARG A 198 11.32 -31.88 -19.00
CA ARG A 198 12.71 -32.05 -19.42
C ARG A 198 12.82 -32.20 -20.94
N GLY A 199 13.78 -31.51 -21.54
CA GLY A 199 14.01 -31.52 -22.99
C GLY A 199 13.05 -30.64 -23.81
N LYS A 200 12.07 -29.96 -23.19
CA LYS A 200 11.24 -28.97 -23.87
C LYS A 200 11.96 -27.63 -24.01
N PRO A 201 11.68 -26.85 -25.07
CA PRO A 201 12.19 -25.49 -25.20
C PRO A 201 11.87 -24.65 -23.96
N GLY A 202 12.86 -23.96 -23.42
CA GLY A 202 12.74 -23.15 -22.19
C GLY A 202 12.93 -23.92 -20.88
N TYR A 203 13.10 -25.23 -20.91
CA TYR A 203 13.34 -26.09 -19.73
C TYR A 203 14.68 -26.86 -19.81
N GLU A 204 15.59 -26.42 -20.67
CA GLU A 204 16.93 -27.02 -20.86
C GLU A 204 17.74 -27.06 -19.56
N HIS A 205 17.54 -26.05 -18.70
CA HIS A 205 18.16 -25.95 -17.39
C HIS A 205 17.85 -27.14 -16.47
N LEU A 206 16.79 -27.94 -16.72
CA LEU A 206 16.44 -29.10 -15.88
C LEU A 206 17.47 -30.25 -15.99
N ASN A 207 18.38 -30.19 -16.97
CA ASN A 207 19.48 -31.14 -17.10
C ASN A 207 20.70 -30.76 -16.23
N GLU A 208 20.76 -29.52 -15.74
CA GLU A 208 21.85 -29.02 -14.92
C GLU A 208 21.61 -29.28 -13.42
N PRO A 209 22.67 -29.28 -12.58
CA PRO A 209 22.52 -29.28 -11.12
C PRO A 209 21.67 -28.11 -10.62
N LEU A 210 21.03 -28.25 -9.47
CA LEU A 210 20.23 -27.18 -8.84
C LEU A 210 21.11 -25.94 -8.58
N HIS A 211 20.69 -24.79 -9.09
CA HIS A 211 21.43 -23.53 -8.95
C HIS A 211 20.50 -22.32 -8.96
N VAL A 212 21.02 -21.19 -8.52
CA VAL A 212 20.35 -19.89 -8.53
C VAL A 212 21.03 -18.99 -9.55
N ILE A 213 20.23 -18.33 -10.38
CA ILE A 213 20.68 -17.30 -11.30
C ILE A 213 20.20 -15.94 -10.78
N VAL A 214 21.11 -15.01 -10.59
CA VAL A 214 20.84 -13.62 -10.25
C VAL A 214 21.11 -12.77 -11.47
N GLU A 215 20.11 -12.09 -12.00
CA GLU A 215 20.24 -11.18 -13.15
C GLU A 215 19.88 -9.75 -12.74
N ALA A 216 20.64 -8.78 -13.24
CA ALA A 216 20.39 -7.36 -13.03
C ALA A 216 20.60 -6.60 -14.34
N GLU A 217 19.83 -5.53 -14.52
CA GLU A 217 19.95 -4.59 -15.64
C GLU A 217 19.99 -3.19 -15.06
N LEU A 218 21.21 -2.70 -14.82
CA LEU A 218 21.49 -1.50 -14.03
C LEU A 218 22.69 -0.74 -14.64
N PRO A 219 22.91 0.53 -14.28
CA PRO A 219 24.10 1.26 -14.66
C PRO A 219 25.38 0.50 -14.29
N VAL A 220 26.37 0.55 -15.19
CA VAL A 220 27.64 -0.20 -15.06
C VAL A 220 28.38 0.09 -13.75
N GLU A 221 28.18 1.27 -13.18
CA GLU A 221 28.82 1.72 -11.95
C GLU A 221 28.29 1.01 -10.69
N ILE A 222 27.03 0.54 -10.71
CA ILE A 222 26.37 -0.04 -9.52
C ILE A 222 26.05 -1.52 -9.67
N ILE A 223 26.01 -2.06 -10.89
CA ILE A 223 25.52 -3.42 -11.14
C ILE A 223 26.32 -4.49 -10.40
N ASP A 224 27.65 -4.35 -10.35
CA ASP A 224 28.51 -5.32 -9.67
C ASP A 224 28.30 -5.31 -8.16
N ALA A 225 28.14 -4.13 -7.57
CA ALA A 225 27.84 -3.99 -6.15
C ALA A 225 26.49 -4.66 -5.80
N ARG A 226 25.46 -4.48 -6.64
CA ARG A 226 24.14 -5.09 -6.44
C ARG A 226 24.16 -6.60 -6.60
N LEU A 227 24.84 -7.12 -7.62
CA LEU A 227 25.00 -8.57 -7.81
C LEU A 227 25.78 -9.22 -6.67
N LEU A 228 26.84 -8.57 -6.18
CA LEU A 228 27.63 -9.07 -5.06
C LEU A 228 26.81 -9.07 -3.76
N GLN A 229 26.04 -8.00 -3.50
CA GLN A 229 25.14 -7.95 -2.35
C GLN A 229 24.09 -9.07 -2.38
N ALA A 230 23.48 -9.32 -3.55
CA ALA A 230 22.53 -10.42 -3.71
C ALA A 230 23.19 -11.79 -3.47
N ARG A 231 24.42 -11.96 -3.97
CA ARG A 231 25.21 -13.17 -3.76
C ARG A 231 25.46 -13.44 -2.28
N GLU A 232 25.92 -12.45 -1.52
CA GLU A 232 26.21 -12.61 -0.09
C GLU A 232 24.96 -13.06 0.69
N ILE A 233 23.80 -12.42 0.43
CA ILE A 233 22.54 -12.79 1.08
C ILE A 233 22.14 -14.23 0.71
N LEU A 234 22.23 -14.60 -0.55
CA LEU A 234 21.84 -15.93 -1.03
C LEU A 234 22.79 -17.02 -0.53
N GLU A 235 24.10 -16.79 -0.55
CA GLU A 235 25.09 -17.73 -0.01
C GLU A 235 24.89 -17.97 1.48
N ASP A 236 24.54 -16.94 2.25
CA ASP A 236 24.23 -17.11 3.68
C ASP A 236 22.96 -17.94 3.90
N LEU A 237 21.92 -17.74 3.08
CA LEU A 237 20.72 -18.58 3.09
C LEU A 237 20.99 -20.01 2.64
N LEU A 238 22.02 -20.24 1.82
CA LEU A 238 22.43 -21.56 1.34
C LEU A 238 23.37 -22.31 2.29
N LYS A 239 23.81 -21.70 3.40
CA LYS A 239 24.50 -22.44 4.45
C LYS A 239 23.51 -23.32 5.20
N PRO A 240 23.74 -24.64 5.28
CA PRO A 240 22.91 -25.52 6.09
C PRO A 240 23.10 -25.16 7.56
N MET A 241 21.99 -24.97 8.27
CA MET A 241 21.98 -24.76 9.71
C MET A 241 21.27 -25.91 10.41
N ASP A 242 21.72 -26.27 11.60
CA ASP A 242 21.02 -27.23 12.43
C ASP A 242 19.65 -26.69 12.86
N GLU A 243 18.63 -27.55 12.90
CA GLU A 243 17.24 -27.15 13.13
C GLU A 243 17.04 -26.42 14.45
N SER A 244 17.86 -26.74 15.46
CA SER A 244 17.83 -26.12 16.78
C SER A 244 18.27 -24.65 16.74
N GLN A 245 19.24 -24.30 15.89
CA GLN A 245 19.86 -22.98 15.76
C GLN A 245 19.29 -22.16 14.59
N ASP A 246 18.42 -22.76 13.79
CA ASP A 246 17.87 -22.15 12.59
C ASP A 246 16.73 -21.16 12.88
N PHE A 247 17.10 -20.00 13.43
CA PHE A 247 16.17 -18.91 13.71
C PHE A 247 15.45 -18.41 12.45
N TYR A 248 16.12 -18.46 11.29
CA TYR A 248 15.53 -18.04 10.03
C TYR A 248 14.38 -18.97 9.61
N LYS A 249 14.57 -20.28 9.66
CA LYS A 249 13.50 -21.26 9.40
C LYS A 249 12.39 -21.16 10.44
N LYS A 250 12.70 -20.93 11.72
CA LYS A 250 11.68 -20.68 12.75
C LYS A 250 10.85 -19.43 12.44
N GLN A 251 11.49 -18.35 12.01
CA GLN A 251 10.81 -17.11 11.61
C GLN A 251 9.95 -17.32 10.36
N GLN A 252 10.44 -18.05 9.36
CA GLN A 252 9.65 -18.42 8.18
C GLN A 252 8.47 -19.32 8.53
N LEU A 253 8.65 -20.30 9.42
CA LEU A 253 7.56 -21.16 9.88
C LEU A 253 6.55 -20.39 10.73
N ARG A 254 7.01 -19.42 11.54
CA ARG A 254 6.15 -18.48 12.27
C ARG A 254 5.38 -17.59 11.30
N GLU A 255 6.04 -16.97 10.32
CA GLU A 255 5.39 -16.18 9.27
C GLU A 255 4.40 -17.04 8.48
N LEU A 256 4.77 -18.26 8.12
CA LEU A 256 3.89 -19.21 7.45
C LEU A 256 2.70 -19.60 8.34
N ALA A 257 2.92 -19.80 9.64
CA ALA A 257 1.87 -20.09 10.61
C ALA A 257 0.95 -18.88 10.84
N MET A 258 1.48 -17.65 10.79
CA MET A 258 0.67 -16.42 10.82
C MET A 258 -0.13 -16.27 9.52
N LEU A 259 0.48 -16.52 8.36
CA LEU A 259 -0.18 -16.49 7.03
C LEU A 259 -1.22 -17.61 6.89
N ASN A 260 -0.99 -18.77 7.50
CA ASN A 260 -1.94 -19.86 7.60
C ASN A 260 -2.93 -19.69 8.77
N GLY A 261 -2.70 -18.68 9.63
CA GLY A 261 -3.49 -18.32 10.80
C GLY A 261 -3.54 -19.35 11.93
N THR A 262 -2.54 -20.23 12.02
CA THR A 262 -2.35 -21.19 13.11
C THR A 262 -1.58 -20.62 14.30
N LEU A 263 -0.88 -19.49 14.12
CA LEU A 263 -0.12 -18.81 15.18
C LEU A 263 -0.54 -17.33 15.24
N ARG A 264 -0.77 -16.83 16.45
CA ARG A 264 -1.13 -15.43 16.75
C ARG A 264 0.01 -14.81 17.55
N GLU A 265 0.33 -13.54 17.34
CA GLU A 265 1.32 -12.84 18.17
C GLU A 265 0.82 -12.71 19.61
N GLU A 266 1.63 -13.17 20.56
CA GLU A 266 1.35 -12.97 21.99
C GLU A 266 1.60 -11.51 22.37
N GLY A 267 0.52 -10.76 22.39
CA GLY A 267 0.47 -9.37 22.84
C GLY A 267 -0.92 -9.00 23.37
N SER A 268 -1.59 -9.93 24.05
CA SER A 268 -2.80 -9.68 24.87
C SER A 268 -3.02 -10.86 25.80
N GLN A 269 -2.52 -10.78 27.03
CA GLN A 269 -2.94 -11.68 28.09
C GLN A 269 -4.44 -11.48 28.37
N MET A 270 -5.24 -12.55 28.22
CA MET A 270 -6.36 -12.83 29.12
C MET A 270 -6.56 -14.35 29.21
N SER A 271 -6.81 -14.77 30.45
CA SER A 271 -6.84 -16.13 31.00
C SER A 271 -7.65 -17.18 30.25
N GLY A 272 -7.13 -18.41 30.34
CA GLY A 272 -7.89 -19.54 30.86
C GLY A 272 -8.48 -20.50 29.83
N SER A 273 -7.81 -21.63 29.61
CA SER A 273 -8.29 -22.93 30.10
C SER A 273 -7.45 -24.04 29.49
N VAL A 274 -6.81 -24.80 30.36
CA VAL A 274 -6.09 -26.04 30.08
C VAL A 274 -7.14 -27.14 29.91
N SER A 275 -7.06 -27.96 28.87
CA SER A 275 -7.50 -29.36 28.96
C SER A 275 -6.80 -30.26 27.94
N PRO A 276 -6.52 -31.52 28.30
CA PRO A 276 -5.52 -32.39 27.68
C PRO A 276 -6.17 -33.53 26.85
N PHE A 277 -5.31 -34.40 26.31
CA PHE A 277 -5.55 -35.75 25.73
C PHE A 277 -5.21 -35.94 24.23
N HIS A 278 -4.00 -36.48 24.02
CA HIS A 278 -3.60 -37.66 23.23
C HIS A 278 -4.31 -37.96 21.90
N ASN A 279 -3.56 -38.08 20.79
CA ASN A 279 -2.83 -39.32 20.46
C ASN A 279 -2.00 -39.17 19.17
N SER A 280 -0.76 -39.68 19.23
CA SER A 280 0.01 -40.10 18.06
C SER A 280 -0.65 -41.34 17.45
N LEU A 281 -0.72 -41.43 16.12
CA LEU A 281 -0.44 -42.65 15.36
C LEU A 281 -0.32 -42.32 13.87
N SER A 282 0.83 -42.65 13.31
CA SER A 282 1.06 -42.73 11.87
C SER A 282 0.32 -43.95 11.31
N LEU A 283 -0.38 -43.82 10.19
CA LEU A 283 -0.32 -44.75 9.05
C LEU A 283 -1.22 -44.23 7.91
N GLY A 284 -0.78 -44.44 6.68
CA GLY A 284 -1.19 -43.67 5.50
C GLY A 284 -2.64 -43.80 5.05
N MET A 285 -3.19 -42.69 4.53
CA MET A 285 -4.39 -42.67 3.69
C MET A 285 -4.29 -41.52 2.68
N LYS A 286 -3.86 -41.83 1.45
CA LYS A 286 -3.90 -40.93 0.29
C LYS A 286 -5.33 -40.82 -0.28
N ARG A 287 -6.30 -40.20 0.42
CA ARG A 287 -7.57 -39.72 -0.21
C ARG A 287 -8.47 -38.78 0.62
N ALA A 288 -7.93 -37.84 1.41
CA ALA A 288 -8.74 -36.96 2.28
C ALA A 288 -8.41 -35.44 2.22
N LYS A 289 -7.56 -34.98 1.30
CA LYS A 289 -6.99 -33.61 1.35
C LYS A 289 -8.00 -32.49 1.08
N THR A 290 -9.04 -32.72 0.28
CA THR A 290 -10.03 -31.69 -0.11
C THR A 290 -11.11 -31.41 0.95
N ARG A 291 -11.58 -32.43 1.68
CA ARG A 291 -12.56 -32.23 2.77
C ARG A 291 -11.95 -31.55 3.99
N VAL A 292 -10.72 -31.93 4.36
CA VAL A 292 -9.99 -31.31 5.49
C VAL A 292 -9.65 -29.85 5.21
N ASP A 293 -9.23 -29.51 3.99
CA ASP A 293 -8.93 -28.12 3.61
C ASP A 293 -10.18 -27.23 3.55
N LYS A 294 -11.30 -27.76 3.03
CA LYS A 294 -12.60 -27.03 3.03
C LYS A 294 -13.11 -26.79 4.46
N SER A 295 -12.99 -27.79 5.33
CA SER A 295 -13.36 -27.66 6.75
C SER A 295 -12.46 -26.66 7.49
N ARG A 296 -11.15 -26.64 7.19
CA ARG A 296 -10.21 -25.67 7.80
C ARG A 296 -10.47 -24.24 7.36
N LYS A 297 -10.73 -24.01 6.07
CA LYS A 297 -11.12 -22.68 5.53
C LYS A 297 -12.39 -22.17 6.20
N PHE A 298 -13.41 -23.01 6.30
CA PHE A 298 -14.66 -22.68 6.98
C PHE A 298 -14.46 -22.29 8.45
N VAL A 299 -13.63 -23.02 9.20
CA VAL A 299 -13.32 -22.70 10.61
C VAL A 299 -12.60 -21.35 10.73
N MET A 300 -11.66 -21.05 9.83
CA MET A 300 -10.94 -19.78 9.82
C MET A 300 -11.85 -18.60 9.49
N ALA A 301 -12.69 -18.74 8.45
CA ALA A 301 -13.67 -17.74 8.06
C ALA A 301 -14.69 -17.50 9.19
N SER A 302 -15.22 -18.55 9.81
CA SER A 302 -16.15 -18.45 10.93
C SER A 302 -15.55 -17.69 12.12
N LYS A 303 -14.30 -17.97 12.51
CA LYS A 303 -13.60 -17.22 13.57
C LYS A 303 -13.44 -15.74 13.22
N ARG A 304 -13.13 -15.42 11.96
CA ARG A 304 -13.01 -14.03 11.48
C ARG A 304 -14.36 -13.31 11.53
N ILE A 305 -15.41 -13.94 11.01
CA ILE A 305 -16.78 -13.41 10.99
C ILE A 305 -17.29 -13.16 12.41
N GLN A 306 -17.07 -14.09 13.34
CA GLN A 306 -17.42 -13.91 14.76
C GLN A 306 -16.68 -12.74 15.41
N LYS A 307 -15.40 -12.55 15.08
CA LYS A 307 -14.63 -11.40 15.56
C LYS A 307 -15.23 -10.10 15.02
N GLU A 308 -15.48 -10.02 13.72
CA GLU A 308 -16.07 -8.81 13.11
C GLU A 308 -17.46 -8.51 13.64
N LEU A 309 -18.27 -9.51 13.97
CA LEU A 309 -19.57 -9.31 14.60
C LEU A 309 -19.42 -8.64 15.98
N LYS A 310 -18.47 -9.13 16.78
CA LYS A 310 -18.16 -8.53 18.09
C LYS A 310 -17.62 -7.11 17.95
N ASP A 311 -16.74 -6.88 16.98
CA ASP A 311 -16.17 -5.57 16.72
C ASP A 311 -17.26 -4.58 16.27
N LEU A 312 -18.18 -4.98 15.39
CA LEU A 312 -19.34 -4.18 14.97
C LEU A 312 -20.33 -3.91 16.11
N GLN A 313 -20.55 -4.86 17.02
CA GLN A 313 -21.40 -4.65 18.19
C GLN A 313 -20.77 -3.70 19.20
N LYS A 314 -19.44 -3.72 19.31
CA LYS A 314 -18.68 -2.85 20.22
C LYS A 314 -18.56 -1.43 19.68
N ASP A 315 -18.31 -1.29 18.38
CA ASP A 315 -18.07 -0.02 17.70
C ASP A 315 -18.82 0.00 16.36
N PRO A 316 -20.14 0.26 16.39
CA PRO A 316 -20.95 0.27 15.18
C PRO A 316 -20.61 1.48 14.31
N PRO A 317 -20.43 1.31 12.98
CA PRO A 317 -20.21 2.41 12.07
C PRO A 317 -21.39 3.40 12.09
N ALA A 318 -21.09 4.70 12.03
CA ALA A 318 -22.11 5.73 11.96
C ALA A 318 -23.08 5.44 10.81
N SER A 319 -24.38 5.52 11.08
CA SER A 319 -25.45 5.31 10.09
C SER A 319 -25.54 3.89 9.49
N CYS A 320 -24.85 2.90 10.05
CA CYS A 320 -24.87 1.52 9.56
C CYS A 320 -25.02 0.51 10.70
N SER A 321 -25.75 -0.58 10.45
CA SER A 321 -25.76 -1.76 11.31
C SER A 321 -25.68 -3.02 10.46
N ALA A 322 -25.13 -4.10 11.01
CA ALA A 322 -25.12 -5.39 10.33
C ALA A 322 -25.06 -6.55 11.31
N GLY A 323 -25.67 -7.68 10.94
CA GLY A 323 -25.66 -8.90 11.74
C GLY A 323 -26.15 -10.12 10.98
N PRO A 324 -25.96 -11.32 11.55
CA PRO A 324 -26.38 -12.57 10.93
C PRO A 324 -27.90 -12.68 10.79
N VAL A 325 -28.35 -13.30 9.70
CA VAL A 325 -29.76 -13.60 9.46
C VAL A 325 -30.07 -15.00 9.97
N GLY A 326 -30.88 -15.10 11.02
CA GLY A 326 -31.23 -16.37 11.63
C GLY A 326 -30.02 -17.08 12.26
N GLN A 327 -29.79 -18.34 11.90
CA GLN A 327 -28.69 -19.15 12.45
C GLN A 327 -27.45 -19.20 11.54
N ASP A 328 -27.54 -18.70 10.29
CA ASP A 328 -26.41 -18.74 9.36
C ASP A 328 -25.44 -17.58 9.61
N MET A 329 -24.31 -17.89 10.23
CA MET A 329 -23.26 -16.91 10.48
C MET A 329 -22.59 -16.38 9.19
N PHE A 330 -22.71 -17.08 8.06
CA PHE A 330 -22.12 -16.68 6.78
C PHE A 330 -23.07 -15.83 5.91
N HIS A 331 -24.27 -15.55 6.43
CA HIS A 331 -25.24 -14.69 5.75
C HIS A 331 -25.71 -13.59 6.70
N TRP A 332 -25.36 -12.34 6.36
CA TRP A 332 -25.71 -11.18 7.15
C TRP A 332 -26.65 -10.25 6.39
N GLN A 333 -27.43 -9.51 7.16
CA GLN A 333 -28.18 -8.35 6.68
C GLN A 333 -27.54 -7.11 7.28
N ALA A 334 -27.36 -6.10 6.45
CA ALA A 334 -26.95 -4.77 6.85
C ALA A 334 -28.08 -3.77 6.60
N THR A 335 -28.18 -2.79 7.48
CA THR A 335 -29.05 -1.62 7.35
C THR A 335 -28.17 -0.40 7.20
N ILE A 336 -28.41 0.36 6.13
CA ILE A 336 -27.66 1.56 5.79
C ILE A 336 -28.65 2.72 5.81
N MET A 337 -28.42 3.70 6.67
CA MET A 337 -29.19 4.94 6.66
C MET A 337 -28.66 5.83 5.54
N GLY A 338 -29.57 6.35 4.72
CA GLY A 338 -29.20 7.23 3.62
C GLY A 338 -28.47 8.49 4.11
N PRO A 339 -27.33 8.86 3.50
CA PRO A 339 -26.57 10.05 3.89
C PRO A 339 -27.42 11.32 3.80
N SER A 340 -27.30 12.21 4.81
CA SER A 340 -28.15 13.40 4.95
C SER A 340 -27.96 14.43 3.83
N ASP A 341 -26.78 14.46 3.23
CA ASP A 341 -26.33 15.32 2.14
C ASP A 341 -26.58 14.72 0.74
N SER A 342 -27.33 13.62 0.66
CA SER A 342 -27.60 12.88 -0.57
C SER A 342 -29.13 12.82 -0.86
N PRO A 343 -29.55 12.51 -2.10
CA PRO A 343 -30.97 12.24 -2.41
C PRO A 343 -31.52 10.97 -1.71
N PHE A 344 -30.66 10.24 -0.99
CA PHE A 344 -31.01 9.06 -0.21
C PHE A 344 -31.36 9.39 1.25
N SER A 345 -31.18 10.65 1.68
CA SER A 345 -31.48 11.13 3.03
C SER A 345 -32.85 10.69 3.54
N GLY A 346 -32.89 10.21 4.80
CA GLY A 346 -34.08 9.69 5.46
C GLY A 346 -34.51 8.28 5.03
N GLY A 347 -33.89 7.70 4.01
CA GLY A 347 -34.12 6.31 3.59
C GLY A 347 -33.38 5.29 4.45
N VAL A 348 -33.95 4.10 4.55
CA VAL A 348 -33.38 2.91 5.19
C VAL A 348 -33.16 1.84 4.11
N PHE A 349 -31.90 1.55 3.81
CA PHE A 349 -31.52 0.64 2.75
C PHE A 349 -31.02 -0.69 3.33
N LEU A 350 -31.71 -1.78 2.99
CA LEU A 350 -31.31 -3.11 3.38
C LEU A 350 -30.32 -3.67 2.35
N ALA A 351 -29.21 -4.21 2.85
CA ALA A 351 -28.22 -4.93 2.05
C ALA A 351 -28.00 -6.34 2.61
N SER A 352 -27.72 -7.28 1.72
CA SER A 352 -27.43 -8.68 2.00
C SER A 352 -25.95 -8.92 1.77
N ILE A 353 -25.28 -9.50 2.77
CA ILE A 353 -23.87 -9.83 2.77
C ILE A 353 -23.74 -11.35 2.86
N HIS A 354 -22.97 -11.95 1.96
CA HIS A 354 -22.71 -13.38 1.96
C HIS A 354 -21.20 -13.64 1.94
N PHE A 355 -20.71 -14.33 2.97
CA PHE A 355 -19.30 -14.61 3.13
C PHE A 355 -18.92 -15.91 2.42
N PRO A 356 -17.89 -15.92 1.56
CA PRO A 356 -17.40 -17.17 0.99
C PRO A 356 -16.63 -17.99 2.06
N PRO A 357 -16.48 -19.32 1.87
CA PRO A 357 -15.76 -20.17 2.83
C PRO A 357 -14.29 -19.82 3.02
N ASP A 358 -13.69 -19.06 2.10
CA ASP A 358 -12.31 -18.57 2.14
C ASP A 358 -12.20 -17.10 2.55
N TYR A 359 -13.28 -16.49 3.06
CA TYR A 359 -13.22 -15.19 3.72
C TYR A 359 -12.20 -15.19 4.87
N PRO A 360 -11.35 -14.16 5.04
CA PRO A 360 -11.32 -12.87 4.33
C PRO A 360 -10.37 -12.83 3.12
N PHE A 361 -9.89 -13.98 2.62
CA PHE A 361 -9.00 -14.01 1.44
C PHE A 361 -9.75 -13.77 0.12
N LYS A 362 -11.06 -14.00 0.11
CA LYS A 362 -11.97 -13.49 -0.93
C LYS A 362 -12.97 -12.50 -0.34
N PRO A 363 -13.41 -11.51 -1.13
CA PRO A 363 -14.39 -10.53 -0.69
C PRO A 363 -15.74 -11.18 -0.37
N PRO A 364 -16.52 -10.58 0.55
CA PRO A 364 -17.91 -10.94 0.72
C PRO A 364 -18.71 -10.47 -0.50
N LYS A 365 -19.78 -11.18 -0.83
CA LYS A 365 -20.74 -10.72 -1.84
C LYS A 365 -21.75 -9.81 -1.17
N VAL A 366 -21.83 -8.56 -1.61
CA VAL A 366 -22.78 -7.57 -1.08
C VAL A 366 -23.76 -7.17 -2.17
N SER A 367 -25.04 -7.13 -1.82
CA SER A 367 -26.11 -6.70 -2.73
C SER A 367 -27.22 -6.00 -1.98
N PHE A 368 -27.75 -4.90 -2.52
CA PHE A 368 -28.93 -4.25 -1.98
C PHE A 368 -30.18 -5.13 -2.16
N LYS A 369 -31.00 -5.18 -1.12
CA LYS A 369 -32.36 -5.73 -1.14
C LYS A 369 -33.38 -4.64 -1.42
N THR A 370 -33.15 -3.44 -0.88
CA THR A 370 -33.92 -2.24 -1.22
C THR A 370 -33.56 -1.77 -2.62
N LYS A 371 -34.53 -1.35 -3.42
CA LYS A 371 -34.26 -0.77 -4.75
C LYS A 371 -33.63 0.61 -4.59
N VAL A 372 -32.50 0.84 -5.27
CA VAL A 372 -31.77 2.11 -5.23
C VAL A 372 -31.60 2.64 -6.65
N PHE A 373 -31.95 3.91 -6.87
CA PHE A 373 -31.71 4.58 -8.15
C PHE A 373 -30.31 5.20 -8.14
N HIS A 374 -29.31 4.50 -8.67
CA HIS A 374 -27.90 4.89 -8.55
C HIS A 374 -27.06 4.40 -9.74
N PRO A 375 -26.09 5.19 -10.26
CA PRO A 375 -25.25 4.80 -11.40
C PRO A 375 -24.47 3.49 -11.22
N ASN A 376 -23.98 3.24 -10.01
CA ASN A 376 -23.14 2.07 -9.68
C ASN A 376 -23.91 0.91 -9.01
N ILE A 377 -25.25 0.96 -8.97
CA ILE A 377 -26.10 -0.10 -8.41
C ILE A 377 -27.12 -0.52 -9.47
N ASN A 378 -27.14 -1.80 -9.83
CA ASN A 378 -28.09 -2.31 -10.84
C ASN A 378 -29.46 -2.67 -10.22
N SER A 379 -30.42 -3.04 -11.07
CA SER A 379 -31.79 -3.41 -10.65
C SER A 379 -31.86 -4.65 -9.74
N ASN A 380 -30.84 -5.51 -9.78
CA ASN A 380 -30.70 -6.67 -8.89
C ASN A 380 -29.99 -6.32 -7.57
N GLY A 381 -29.64 -5.06 -7.35
CA GLY A 381 -28.94 -4.56 -6.17
C GLY A 381 -27.44 -4.87 -6.16
N SER A 382 -26.86 -5.37 -7.26
CA SER A 382 -25.40 -5.56 -7.34
C SER A 382 -24.70 -4.22 -7.37
N ILE A 383 -23.54 -4.14 -6.71
CA ILE A 383 -22.78 -2.90 -6.53
C ILE A 383 -21.47 -3.03 -7.32
N CYS A 384 -21.09 -2.02 -8.10
CA CYS A 384 -19.71 -1.90 -8.59
C CYS A 384 -18.91 -1.08 -7.59
N LEU A 385 -18.06 -1.78 -6.86
CA LEU A 385 -17.13 -1.20 -5.90
C LEU A 385 -15.84 -2.02 -5.98
N ASP A 386 -14.75 -1.35 -6.29
CA ASP A 386 -13.41 -1.92 -6.53
C ASP A 386 -12.89 -2.74 -5.33
N ILE A 387 -13.18 -2.28 -4.11
CA ILE A 387 -12.81 -2.99 -2.87
C ILE A 387 -13.56 -4.31 -2.70
N LEU A 388 -14.65 -4.56 -3.43
CA LEU A 388 -15.35 -5.86 -3.46
C LEU A 388 -14.84 -6.78 -4.59
N LYS A 389 -13.84 -6.34 -5.36
CA LYS A 389 -13.27 -7.04 -6.51
C LYS A 389 -11.73 -6.98 -6.46
N GLU A 390 -11.10 -6.22 -7.35
CA GLU A 390 -9.66 -6.16 -7.56
C GLU A 390 -8.87 -5.49 -6.42
N GLN A 391 -9.48 -4.55 -5.68
CA GLN A 391 -8.85 -3.88 -4.54
C GLN A 391 -9.20 -4.54 -3.20
N TRP A 392 -9.83 -5.72 -3.20
CA TRP A 392 -10.10 -6.44 -1.97
C TRP A 392 -8.80 -6.84 -1.26
N SER A 393 -8.71 -6.51 0.02
CA SER A 393 -7.64 -6.95 0.90
C SER A 393 -8.21 -7.65 2.13
N PRO A 394 -7.60 -8.74 2.64
CA PRO A 394 -8.01 -9.38 3.89
C PRO A 394 -8.00 -8.45 5.12
N ALA A 395 -7.34 -7.29 5.02
CA ALA A 395 -7.34 -6.25 6.05
C ALA A 395 -8.61 -5.37 6.06
N LEU A 396 -9.44 -5.45 5.00
CA LEU A 396 -10.75 -4.83 4.98
C LEU A 396 -11.73 -5.63 5.83
N THR A 397 -12.69 -4.92 6.43
CA THR A 397 -13.73 -5.46 7.31
C THR A 397 -15.10 -5.08 6.79
N VAL A 398 -16.15 -5.74 7.27
CA VAL A 398 -17.55 -5.40 6.96
C VAL A 398 -17.84 -3.95 7.29
N SER A 399 -17.35 -3.45 8.43
CA SER A 399 -17.49 -2.03 8.80
C SER A 399 -16.94 -1.09 7.73
N LYS A 400 -15.71 -1.35 7.25
CA LYS A 400 -15.10 -0.56 6.17
C LYS A 400 -15.86 -0.68 4.85
N VAL A 401 -16.34 -1.87 4.51
CA VAL A 401 -17.17 -2.08 3.31
C VAL A 401 -18.46 -1.27 3.37
N LEU A 402 -19.14 -1.25 4.52
CA LEU A 402 -20.37 -0.47 4.70
C LEU A 402 -20.10 1.04 4.60
N LEU A 403 -19.01 1.52 5.22
CA LEU A 403 -18.60 2.92 5.09
C LEU A 403 -18.30 3.31 3.63
N SER A 404 -17.62 2.45 2.87
CA SER A 404 -17.39 2.68 1.45
C SER A 404 -18.69 2.68 0.63
N ILE A 405 -19.68 1.85 0.98
CA ILE A 405 -21.00 1.88 0.34
C ILE A 405 -21.74 3.20 0.67
N CYS A 406 -21.67 3.69 1.91
CA CYS A 406 -22.21 5.00 2.28
C CYS A 406 -21.56 6.12 1.46
N SER A 407 -20.24 6.11 1.36
CA SER A 407 -19.50 7.08 0.53
C SER A 407 -19.93 7.00 -0.93
N LEU A 408 -20.18 5.80 -1.46
CA LEU A 408 -20.66 5.62 -2.83
C LEU A 408 -22.07 6.22 -3.03
N LEU A 409 -22.95 6.14 -2.02
CA LEU A 409 -24.28 6.76 -2.08
C LEU A 409 -24.20 8.29 -2.04
N THR A 410 -23.23 8.87 -1.33
CA THR A 410 -23.00 10.33 -1.35
C THR A 410 -22.38 10.77 -2.68
N ASP A 411 -21.34 10.06 -3.13
CA ASP A 411 -20.55 10.40 -4.31
C ASP A 411 -20.52 9.24 -5.32
N PRO A 412 -21.51 9.17 -6.24
CA PRO A 412 -21.52 8.20 -7.33
C PRO A 412 -20.28 8.34 -8.23
N ASN A 413 -19.80 7.21 -8.78
CA ASN A 413 -18.74 7.19 -9.80
C ASN A 413 -19.34 7.04 -11.21
N PRO A 414 -19.55 8.11 -11.97
CA PRO A 414 -20.18 8.03 -13.29
C PRO A 414 -19.21 7.60 -14.41
N ASP A 415 -17.92 7.38 -14.12
CA ASP A 415 -16.92 6.93 -15.11
C ASP A 415 -16.82 5.40 -15.20
N ASP A 416 -17.21 4.69 -14.13
CA ASP A 416 -17.41 3.23 -14.12
C ASP A 416 -18.83 2.83 -13.66
N PRO A 417 -19.88 3.17 -14.43
CA PRO A 417 -21.26 2.89 -14.04
C PRO A 417 -21.68 1.45 -14.35
N LEU A 418 -22.52 0.86 -13.49
CA LEU A 418 -23.27 -0.36 -13.83
C LEU A 418 -24.50 -0.05 -14.67
N VAL A 419 -25.04 1.16 -14.56
CA VAL A 419 -26.23 1.61 -15.28
C VAL A 419 -25.89 2.89 -16.05
N PRO A 420 -25.42 2.77 -17.31
CA PRO A 420 -24.97 3.91 -18.11
C PRO A 420 -26.03 5.00 -18.27
N GLU A 421 -27.31 4.64 -18.35
CA GLU A 421 -28.41 5.60 -18.46
C GLU A 421 -28.54 6.52 -17.25
N ILE A 422 -28.43 5.96 -16.03
CA ILE A 422 -28.48 6.73 -14.78
C ILE A 422 -27.21 7.59 -14.66
N ALA A 423 -26.05 7.05 -15.06
CA ALA A 423 -24.79 7.80 -15.07
C ALA A 423 -24.81 8.98 -16.04
N HIS A 424 -25.41 8.79 -17.23
CA HIS A 424 -25.60 9.84 -18.21
C HIS A 424 -26.50 10.94 -17.63
N MET A 425 -27.66 10.58 -17.06
CA MET A 425 -28.55 11.52 -16.39
C MET A 425 -27.86 12.27 -15.25
N TYR A 426 -27.05 11.58 -14.43
CA TYR A 426 -26.27 12.19 -13.35
C TYR A 426 -25.26 13.24 -13.85
N LYS A 427 -24.70 13.03 -15.05
CA LYS A 427 -23.75 13.93 -15.72
C LYS A 427 -24.43 15.09 -16.45
N THR A 428 -25.57 14.86 -17.10
CA THR A 428 -26.22 15.86 -17.98
C THR A 428 -27.36 16.62 -17.34
N ASP A 429 -28.08 16.03 -16.38
CA ASP A 429 -29.25 16.62 -15.72
C ASP A 429 -29.30 16.21 -14.23
N ARG A 430 -28.42 16.84 -13.44
CA ARG A 430 -28.31 16.59 -12.00
C ARG A 430 -29.62 16.80 -11.24
N PRO A 431 -30.41 17.88 -11.48
CA PRO A 431 -31.68 18.08 -10.78
C PRO A 431 -32.69 16.95 -11.04
N LYS A 432 -32.79 16.46 -12.28
CA LYS A 432 -33.67 15.33 -12.61
C LYS A 432 -33.21 14.04 -11.96
N TYR A 433 -31.91 13.77 -11.95
CA TYR A 433 -31.34 12.63 -11.21
C TYR A 433 -31.74 12.69 -9.73
N GLU A 434 -31.49 13.82 -9.06
CA GLU A 434 -31.79 13.97 -7.64
C GLU A 434 -33.27 13.82 -7.32
N SER A 435 -34.15 14.43 -8.13
CA SER A 435 -35.59 14.31 -7.98
C SER A 435 -36.06 12.84 -8.12
N THR A 436 -35.54 12.14 -9.13
CA THR A 436 -35.86 10.72 -9.37
C THR A 436 -35.34 9.84 -8.23
N ALA A 437 -34.11 10.07 -7.79
CA ALA A 437 -33.49 9.33 -6.69
C ALA A 437 -34.27 9.55 -5.37
N ARG A 438 -34.66 10.79 -5.03
CA ARG A 438 -35.51 11.08 -3.86
C ARG A 438 -36.87 10.38 -3.94
N SER A 439 -37.50 10.40 -5.11
CA SER A 439 -38.79 9.70 -5.33
C SER A 439 -38.64 8.19 -5.10
N TRP A 440 -37.54 7.58 -5.56
CA TRP A 440 -37.23 6.18 -5.29
C TRP A 440 -36.95 5.91 -3.81
N THR A 441 -36.19 6.78 -3.15
CA THR A 441 -35.93 6.69 -1.70
C THR A 441 -37.24 6.70 -0.92
N GLN A 442 -38.15 7.63 -1.20
CA GLN A 442 -39.47 7.69 -0.57
C GLN A 442 -40.27 6.41 -0.82
N LYS A 443 -40.27 5.92 -2.06
CA LYS A 443 -41.10 4.77 -2.45
C LYS A 443 -40.60 3.42 -1.90
N TYR A 444 -39.28 3.23 -1.81
CA TYR A 444 -38.70 1.92 -1.53
C TYR A 444 -37.94 1.83 -0.22
N ALA A 445 -37.55 2.97 0.38
CA ALA A 445 -36.65 3.00 1.53
C ALA A 445 -37.23 3.71 2.77
N MET A 446 -38.42 4.32 2.72
CA MET A 446 -38.98 5.07 3.86
C MET A 446 -40.10 4.37 4.64
N GLY A 447 -40.47 3.13 4.26
CA GLY A 447 -41.49 2.32 4.94
C GLY A 447 -42.88 2.48 4.34
#